data_AF-A0A3S0BR75-F1
#
_entry.id   AF-A0A3S0BR75-F1
#
_cell.length_a   1.000
_cell.length_b   1.000
_cell.length_c   1.000
_cell.angle_alpha   90.00
_cell.angle_beta   90.00
_cell.angle_gamma   90.00
#
_symmetry.space_group_name_H-M   'P 1'
#
loop_
_entity.id
_entity.type
_entity.pdbx_description
1 polymer ?
#
loop_
_entity_poly.entity_id
_entity_poly.type
_entity_poly.pdbx_seq_one_letter_code
_entity_poly.pdbx_strand_id
1 'polypeptide(L)'
;MDGTVVGGWSEDGGYFSDPSATAVSEEIMPAAATGTPRHTGKAEYTIINGTSHKRAHGWTTWTGVLHYTHARLEHYWPHSGVIASSGRRWGKGGTEAYTRWVAYNPNKPSNGNGKARTYYGK
;
A
#
# COMPACT_ATOMS: atom_id res chain seq x y z
N MET A 1 -4.37 6.24 -15.87
CA MET A 1 -4.55 7.06 -14.66
C MET A 1 -3.25 7.07 -13.89
N ASP A 2 -2.43 8.08 -14.14
CA ASP A 2 -1.22 8.38 -13.38
C ASP A 2 -1.62 9.11 -12.10
N GLY A 3 -1.90 8.35 -11.04
CA GLY A 3 -2.10 8.89 -9.71
C GLY A 3 -0.78 9.19 -9.02
N THR A 4 -0.74 10.30 -8.28
CA THR A 4 0.40 10.74 -7.47
C THR A 4 0.34 10.06 -6.11
N VAL A 5 1.46 9.48 -5.64
CA VAL A 5 1.53 8.88 -4.30
C VAL A 5 1.54 10.00 -3.26
N VAL A 6 0.57 9.99 -2.36
CA VAL A 6 0.42 10.98 -1.27
C VAL A 6 0.99 10.44 0.05
N GLY A 7 1.05 9.12 0.20
CA GLY A 7 1.64 8.49 1.37
C GLY A 7 1.51 6.98 1.33
N GLY A 8 1.77 6.35 2.46
CA GLY A 8 1.71 4.91 2.57
C GLY A 8 2.04 4.37 3.96
N TRP A 9 2.25 3.07 4.00
CA TRP A 9 2.75 2.36 5.16
C TRP A 9 3.78 1.34 4.72
N SER A 10 4.81 1.14 5.54
CA SER A 10 5.83 0.13 5.32
C SER A 10 6.00 -0.71 6.57
N GLU A 11 6.29 -1.99 6.38
CA GLU A 11 6.53 -2.92 7.49
C GLU A 11 7.74 -2.53 8.36
N ASP A 12 8.70 -1.82 7.79
CA ASP A 12 9.96 -1.44 8.46
C ASP A 12 9.89 -0.07 9.13
N GLY A 13 9.19 0.89 8.49
CA GLY A 13 9.14 2.29 8.92
C GLY A 13 7.76 2.77 9.37
N GLY A 14 6.73 1.92 9.33
CA GLY A 14 5.36 2.30 9.67
C GLY A 14 4.74 3.26 8.65
N TYR A 15 3.82 4.11 9.12
CA TYR A 15 3.12 5.09 8.30
C TYR A 15 4.07 6.21 7.83
N PHE A 16 3.95 6.61 6.57
CA PHE A 16 4.63 7.77 6.01
C PHE A 16 3.69 8.57 5.11
N SER A 17 3.92 9.87 5.03
CA SER A 17 3.21 10.78 4.14
C SER A 17 4.22 11.56 3.33
N ASP A 18 3.95 11.76 2.04
CA ASP A 18 4.77 12.60 1.18
C ASP A 18 4.22 14.05 1.22
N PRO A 19 4.91 14.99 1.90
CA PRO A 19 4.43 16.36 2.02
C PRO A 19 4.36 17.07 0.66
N SER A 20 5.17 16.65 -0.33
CA SER A 20 5.18 17.26 -1.67
C SER A 20 3.92 16.95 -2.48
N ALA A 21 3.31 15.78 -2.25
CA ALA A 21 2.11 15.33 -2.93
C ALA A 21 0.80 15.89 -2.33
N THR A 22 0.88 16.51 -1.15
CA THR A 22 -0.28 17.13 -0.48
C THR A 22 -0.50 18.58 -0.95
N ALA A 23 0.53 19.23 -1.52
CA ALA A 23 0.51 20.63 -1.93
C ALA A 23 -0.07 20.89 -3.35
N VAL A 24 -0.39 19.86 -4.13
CA VAL A 24 -0.78 19.99 -5.56
C VAL A 24 -2.30 19.96 -5.81
N SER A 25 -3.13 20.42 -4.87
CA SER A 25 -4.59 20.39 -5.09
C SER A 25 -5.34 21.57 -4.45
N GLU A 26 -4.78 22.77 -4.60
CA GLU A 26 -5.42 24.01 -4.19
C GLU A 26 -6.08 24.76 -5.35
N GLU A 27 -6.44 24.08 -6.44
CA GLU A 27 -7.29 24.67 -7.48
C GLU A 27 -8.59 23.88 -7.70
N ILE A 28 -9.66 24.49 -7.19
CA ILE A 28 -11.05 24.45 -7.66
C ILE A 28 -11.76 23.08 -7.58
N MET A 29 -12.36 22.78 -6.41
CA MET A 29 -13.62 22.00 -6.33
C MET A 29 -14.49 22.47 -5.15
N PRO A 30 -15.84 22.49 -5.30
CA PRO A 30 -16.74 23.10 -4.33
C PRO A 30 -16.95 22.24 -3.08
N ALA A 31 -17.00 22.94 -1.95
CA ALA A 31 -17.51 22.60 -0.61
C ALA A 31 -18.14 21.21 -0.39
N ALA A 32 -17.30 20.21 -0.14
CA ALA A 32 -17.58 19.17 0.84
C ALA A 32 -16.24 18.87 1.50
N ALA A 33 -16.11 19.12 2.80
CA ALA A 33 -14.87 18.99 3.56
C ALA A 33 -14.10 17.72 3.15
N THR A 34 -13.01 17.90 2.38
CA THR A 34 -12.15 16.83 1.91
C THR A 34 -11.43 16.28 3.14
N GLY A 35 -11.96 15.18 3.69
CA GLY A 35 -11.48 14.63 4.94
C GLY A 35 -9.99 14.28 4.87
N THR A 36 -9.27 14.38 5.99
CA THR A 36 -7.89 13.91 6.10
C THR A 36 -7.82 12.43 5.71
N PRO A 37 -6.93 12.02 4.76
CA PRO A 37 -6.82 10.63 4.38
C PRO A 37 -6.38 9.80 5.60
N ARG A 38 -7.07 8.69 5.85
CA ARG A 38 -6.67 7.70 6.85
C ARG A 38 -6.18 6.47 6.12
N HIS A 39 -4.89 6.20 6.21
CA HIS A 39 -4.29 5.02 5.57
C HIS A 39 -3.72 4.08 6.63
N THR A 40 -4.01 2.79 6.47
CA THR A 40 -3.44 1.73 7.28
C THR A 40 -2.90 0.65 6.36
N GLY A 41 -1.78 0.06 6.75
CA GLY A 41 -1.17 -1.08 6.09
C GLY A 41 -0.77 -2.12 7.10
N LYS A 42 -0.75 -3.38 6.68
CA LYS A 42 -0.20 -4.47 7.47
C LYS A 42 0.37 -5.57 6.58
N ALA A 43 1.33 -6.30 7.13
CA ALA A 43 1.77 -7.58 6.60
C ALA A 43 0.88 -8.68 7.20
N GLU A 44 0.29 -9.51 6.36
CA GLU A 44 -0.45 -10.69 6.80
C GLU A 44 0.34 -11.94 6.49
N TYR A 45 0.17 -12.95 7.34
CA TYR A 45 0.85 -14.23 7.25
C TYR A 45 -0.17 -15.38 7.34
N THR A 46 0.07 -16.45 6.60
CA THR A 46 -0.75 -17.67 6.66
C THR A 46 0.09 -18.90 6.35
N ILE A 47 -0.44 -20.10 6.60
CA ILE A 47 0.20 -21.37 6.25
C ILE A 47 -0.70 -22.08 5.23
N ILE A 48 -0.15 -22.40 4.06
CA ILE A 48 -0.83 -23.14 3.00
C ILE A 48 0.01 -24.38 2.70
N ASN A 49 -0.55 -25.56 2.90
CA ASN A 49 0.13 -26.86 2.69
C ASN A 49 1.51 -26.93 3.40
N GLY A 50 1.58 -26.49 4.65
CA GLY A 50 2.82 -26.50 5.44
C GLY A 50 3.85 -25.42 5.06
N THR A 51 3.56 -24.57 4.08
CA THR A 51 4.44 -23.47 3.68
C THR A 51 3.90 -22.14 4.20
N SER A 52 4.73 -21.37 4.89
CA SER A 52 4.39 -20.00 5.29
C SER A 52 4.24 -19.11 4.07
N HIS A 53 3.23 -18.25 4.07
CA HIS A 53 2.94 -17.28 3.04
C HIS A 53 2.75 -15.91 3.66
N LYS A 54 3.02 -14.88 2.87
CA LYS A 54 2.87 -13.48 3.24
C LYS A 54 2.09 -12.72 2.17
N ARG A 55 1.34 -11.69 2.58
CA ARG A 55 0.77 -10.68 1.68
C ARG A 55 0.84 -9.30 2.30
N ALA A 56 0.89 -8.27 1.45
CA ALA A 56 0.68 -6.90 1.87
C ALA A 56 -0.81 -6.56 1.76
N HIS A 57 -1.36 -5.87 2.75
CA HIS A 57 -2.76 -5.46 2.79
C HIS A 57 -2.84 -4.03 3.29
N GLY A 58 -3.47 -3.15 2.51
CA GLY A 58 -3.71 -1.77 2.88
C GLY A 58 -5.15 -1.33 2.66
N TRP A 59 -5.53 -0.32 3.45
CA TRP A 59 -6.81 0.35 3.38
C TRP A 59 -6.57 1.85 3.40
N THR A 60 -7.34 2.58 2.59
CA THR A 60 -7.39 4.04 2.65
C THR A 60 -8.83 4.47 2.72
N THR A 61 -9.11 5.39 3.64
CA THR A 61 -10.38 6.10 3.70
C THR A 61 -10.13 7.57 3.40
N TRP A 62 -10.76 8.07 2.35
CA TRP A 62 -10.73 9.47 1.95
C TRP A 62 -12.12 9.91 1.53
N THR A 63 -12.87 10.45 2.49
CA THR A 63 -14.27 10.82 2.30
C THR A 63 -14.41 11.86 1.19
N GLY A 64 -15.25 11.56 0.19
CA GLY A 64 -15.54 12.48 -0.91
C GLY A 64 -14.46 12.55 -2.00
N VAL A 65 -13.29 11.92 -1.82
CA VAL A 65 -12.16 12.00 -2.75
C VAL A 65 -11.99 10.69 -3.52
N LEU A 66 -11.86 10.78 -4.84
CA LEU A 66 -11.41 9.67 -5.67
C LEU A 66 -9.91 9.47 -5.41
N HIS A 67 -9.56 8.30 -4.90
CA HIS A 67 -8.19 7.95 -4.53
C HIS A 67 -7.94 6.48 -4.86
N TYR A 68 -6.69 6.04 -4.71
CA TYR A 68 -6.33 4.64 -4.80
C TYR A 68 -5.61 4.14 -3.56
N THR A 69 -5.68 2.83 -3.35
CA THR A 69 -4.76 2.07 -2.50
C THR A 69 -3.98 1.08 -3.36
N HIS A 70 -2.69 0.90 -3.07
CA HIS A 70 -1.81 -0.03 -3.79
C HIS A 70 -0.95 -0.79 -2.78
N ALA A 71 -1.11 -2.10 -2.71
CA ALA A 71 -0.30 -2.99 -1.88
C ALA A 71 0.79 -3.67 -2.71
N ARG A 72 2.01 -3.75 -2.16
CA ARG A 72 3.18 -4.37 -2.77
C ARG A 72 3.95 -5.20 -1.75
N LEU A 73 4.42 -6.35 -2.19
CA LEU A 73 5.50 -7.08 -1.55
C LEU A 73 6.77 -6.78 -2.34
N GLU A 74 7.77 -6.21 -1.68
CA GLU A 74 9.02 -5.79 -2.31
C GLU A 74 10.18 -6.58 -1.74
N HIS A 75 11.15 -6.96 -2.57
CA HIS A 75 12.37 -7.60 -2.11
C HIS A 75 13.10 -6.72 -1.09
N TYR A 76 13.68 -7.36 -0.08
CA TYR A 76 14.64 -6.73 0.81
C TYR A 76 16.05 -6.82 0.22
N TRP A 77 16.89 -5.85 0.59
CA TRP A 77 18.29 -5.79 0.19
C TRP A 77 19.01 -7.12 0.47
N PRO A 78 19.89 -7.62 -0.43
CA PRO A 78 20.45 -6.98 -1.62
C PRO A 78 19.60 -7.07 -2.88
N HIS A 79 18.43 -7.72 -2.84
CA HIS A 79 17.54 -7.78 -3.99
C HIS A 79 16.62 -6.57 -4.02
N SER A 80 16.38 -6.03 -5.22
CA SER A 80 15.40 -4.97 -5.47
C SER A 80 14.33 -5.49 -6.41
N GLY A 81 13.07 -5.11 -6.18
CA GLY A 81 11.99 -5.42 -7.11
C GLY A 81 10.68 -5.75 -6.41
N VAL A 82 9.62 -5.87 -7.21
CA VAL A 82 8.28 -6.21 -6.73
C VAL A 82 8.05 -7.71 -6.90
N ILE A 83 7.79 -8.38 -5.80
CA ILE A 83 7.45 -9.81 -5.77
C ILE A 83 5.96 -10.00 -6.12
N ALA A 84 5.11 -9.15 -5.53
CA ALA A 84 3.69 -9.12 -5.81
C ALA A 84 3.13 -7.72 -5.68
N SER A 85 2.14 -7.42 -6.51
CA SER A 85 1.46 -6.12 -6.58
C SER A 85 -0.04 -6.37 -6.68
N SER A 86 -0.83 -5.57 -5.98
CA SER A 86 -2.29 -5.54 -6.17
C SER A 86 -2.72 -4.73 -7.40
N GLY A 87 -1.80 -3.95 -7.96
CA GLY A 87 -2.15 -2.78 -8.79
C GLY A 87 -2.80 -1.67 -7.95
N ARG A 88 -3.12 -0.54 -8.59
CA ARG A 88 -3.85 0.58 -7.96
C ARG A 88 -5.34 0.26 -7.93
N ARG A 89 -5.92 0.17 -6.73
CA ARG A 89 -7.35 -0.01 -6.51
C ARG A 89 -7.99 1.34 -6.26
N TRP A 90 -8.69 1.85 -7.26
CA TRP A 90 -9.37 3.15 -7.22
C TRP A 90 -10.75 3.07 -6.62
N GLY A 91 -11.19 4.13 -5.95
CA GLY A 91 -12.51 4.24 -5.35
C GLY A 91 -12.74 5.59 -4.69
N LYS A 92 -13.98 5.87 -4.32
CA LYS A 92 -14.40 7.10 -3.63
C LYS A 92 -14.82 6.76 -2.21
N GLY A 93 -14.38 7.53 -1.22
CA GLY A 93 -14.71 7.28 0.18
C GLY A 93 -13.78 6.26 0.84
N GLY A 94 -13.62 5.07 0.27
CA GLY A 94 -12.70 4.05 0.78
C GLY A 94 -12.18 3.11 -0.30
N THR A 95 -10.94 2.66 -0.15
CA THR A 95 -10.28 1.69 -1.03
C THR A 95 -9.50 0.67 -0.22
N GLU A 96 -9.49 -0.56 -0.72
CA GLU A 96 -8.77 -1.69 -0.11
C GLU A 96 -7.95 -2.39 -1.19
N ALA A 97 -6.70 -2.71 -0.87
CA ALA A 97 -5.84 -3.44 -1.77
C ALA A 97 -5.00 -4.46 -1.01
N TYR A 98 -4.90 -5.67 -1.56
CA TYR A 98 -4.05 -6.71 -1.05
C TYR A 98 -3.33 -7.43 -2.19
N THR A 99 -2.12 -7.90 -1.93
CA THR A 99 -1.42 -8.77 -2.87
C THR A 99 -1.96 -10.19 -2.78
N ARG A 100 -1.70 -11.00 -3.82
CA ARG A 100 -1.79 -12.45 -3.66
C ARG A 100 -0.87 -12.93 -2.53
N TRP A 101 -1.19 -14.09 -1.96
CA TRP A 101 -0.30 -14.79 -1.06
C TRP A 101 0.96 -15.23 -1.80
N VAL A 102 2.12 -14.95 -1.22
CA VAL A 102 3.42 -15.37 -1.75
C VAL A 102 4.12 -16.21 -0.71
N ALA A 103 4.75 -17.32 -1.13
CA ALA A 103 5.56 -18.15 -0.25
C ALA A 103 6.64 -17.29 0.44
N TYR A 104 6.68 -17.39 1.76
CA TYR A 104 7.53 -16.63 2.66
C TYR A 104 8.40 -17.61 3.44
N ASN A 105 9.72 -17.49 3.31
CA ASN A 105 10.65 -18.25 4.12
C ASN A 105 11.43 -17.29 5.03
N PRO A 106 11.11 -17.22 6.34
CA PRO A 106 11.79 -16.32 7.27
C PRO A 106 13.29 -16.63 7.40
N ASN A 107 13.70 -17.88 7.09
CA ASN A 107 15.07 -18.36 7.22
C ASN A 107 15.90 -18.19 5.94
N LYS A 108 15.32 -17.62 4.87
CA LYS A 108 16.01 -17.39 3.58
C LYS A 108 15.86 -15.91 3.17
N PRO A 109 16.85 -15.04 3.46
CA PRO A 109 16.78 -13.60 3.21
C PRO A 109 16.40 -13.22 1.76
N SER A 110 16.80 -14.05 0.79
CA SER A 110 16.57 -13.82 -0.64
C SER A 110 15.29 -14.45 -1.21
N ASN A 111 14.66 -15.41 -0.52
CA ASN A 111 13.53 -16.18 -1.04
C ASN A 111 12.28 -15.93 -0.19
N GLY A 112 11.50 -14.93 -0.58
CA GLY A 112 10.16 -14.70 -0.03
C GLY A 112 10.10 -13.74 1.16
N ASN A 113 11.22 -13.23 1.66
CA ASN A 113 11.28 -12.26 2.78
C ASN A 113 10.91 -10.82 2.36
N GLY A 114 9.97 -10.69 1.42
CA GLY A 114 9.54 -9.40 0.92
C GLY A 114 8.93 -8.54 2.02
N LYS A 115 9.28 -7.26 2.05
CA LYS A 115 8.68 -6.28 2.96
C LYS A 115 7.33 -5.86 2.40
N ALA A 116 6.30 -5.88 3.25
CA ALA A 116 5.01 -5.35 2.87
C ALA A 116 5.06 -3.83 2.85
N ARG A 117 4.58 -3.24 1.75
CA ARG A 117 4.39 -1.81 1.60
C ARG A 117 3.04 -1.54 0.99
N THR A 118 2.38 -0.50 1.47
CA THR A 118 1.11 -0.03 0.95
C THR A 118 1.22 1.45 0.66
N TYR A 119 0.54 1.91 -0.38
CA TYR A 119 0.60 3.27 -0.87
C TYR A 119 -0.81 3.75 -1.12
N TYR A 120 -1.03 5.05 -0.95
CA TYR A 120 -2.25 5.71 -1.35
C TYR A 120 -1.95 7.00 -2.10
N GLY A 121 -2.91 7.43 -2.91
CA GLY A 121 -2.74 8.58 -3.77
C GLY A 121 -3.99 8.93 -4.54
N LYS A 122 -3.91 9.98 -5.37
CA LYS A 122 -4.99 10.42 -6.24
C LYS A 122 -4.46 10.96 -7.55
#